data_AF-A0A4Q6AAR4-F1
#
_entry.id   AF-A0A4Q6AAR4-F1
#
_cell.length_a   1.000
_cell.length_b   1.000
_cell.length_c   1.000
_cell.angle_alpha   90.00
_cell.angle_beta   90.00
_cell.angle_gamma   90.00
#
_symmetry.space_group_name_H-M   'P 1'
#
loop_
_entity.id
_entity.type
_entity.pdbx_description
1 polymer ?
#
loop_
_entity_poly.entity_id
_entity_poly.type
_entity_poly.pdbx_seq_one_letter_code
_entity_poly.pdbx_strand_id
1 'polypeptide(L)' 'LLQNPVTSSLPLRITADKAGMATVQVYALTGAKLLTQSLAVQKGSTLATLPLDQHLPKGTYLVEVTANGERSLVKMIK' A
#
# COMPACT_ATOMS: atom_id res chain seq x y z
N LEU A 1 7.49 -6.65 7.70
CA LEU A 1 8.63 -5.73 7.51
C LEU A 1 8.54 -5.19 6.10
N LEU A 2 8.38 -3.88 5.95
CA LEU A 2 8.42 -3.23 4.63
C LEU A 2 9.88 -3.18 4.18
N GLN A 3 10.14 -3.57 2.93
CA GLN A 3 11.47 -3.49 2.35
C GLN A 3 11.62 -2.11 1.72
N ASN A 4 12.51 -1.28 2.25
CA ASN A 4 12.91 -0.01 1.67
C ASN A 4 14.41 -0.12 1.31
N PRO A 5 14.88 0.38 0.15
CA PRO A 5 14.12 0.97 -0.96
C PRO A 5 13.33 -0.04 -1.78
N VAL A 6 12.20 0.38 -2.34
CA VAL A 6 11.33 -0.46 -3.17
C VAL A 6 11.64 -0.22 -4.65
N THR A 7 11.90 -1.26 -5.44
CA THR A 7 12.25 -1.08 -6.86
C THR A 7 11.03 -1.15 -7.78
N SER A 8 10.34 -2.29 -7.84
CA SER A 8 9.22 -2.52 -8.79
C SER A 8 7.92 -2.94 -8.12
N SER A 9 7.97 -3.49 -6.92
CA SER A 9 6.79 -3.94 -6.21
C SER A 9 6.97 -3.83 -4.71
N LEU A 10 5.90 -3.42 -4.03
CA LEU A 10 5.87 -3.29 -2.58
C LEU A 10 5.12 -4.47 -1.97
N PRO A 11 5.80 -5.36 -1.22
CA PRO A 11 5.10 -6.37 -0.43
C PRO A 11 4.40 -5.70 0.76
N LEU A 12 3.10 -5.93 0.87
CA LEU A 12 2.22 -5.42 1.91
C LEU A 12 1.72 -6.59 2.76
N ARG A 13 1.83 -6.44 4.08
CA ARG A 13 1.13 -7.29 5.03
C ARG A 13 -0.05 -6.51 5.59
N ILE A 14 -1.26 -6.94 5.23
CA ILE A 14 -2.50 -6.29 5.61
C ILE A 14 -3.20 -7.19 6.63
N THR A 15 -3.40 -6.69 7.84
CA THR A 15 -4.20 -7.37 8.85
C THR A 15 -5.62 -6.83 8.79
N ALA A 16 -6.61 -7.73 8.80
CA ALA A 16 -8.03 -7.37 8.74
C ALA A 16 -8.85 -8.27 9.68
N ASP A 17 -9.79 -7.69 10.42
CA ASP A 17 -10.63 -8.45 11.37
C ASP A 17 -11.70 -9.33 10.70
N LYS A 18 -12.02 -9.03 9.45
CA LYS A 18 -12.96 -9.78 8.60
C LYS A 18 -12.48 -9.79 7.15
N ALA A 19 -12.92 -10.81 6.41
CA ALA A 19 -12.72 -10.85 4.97
C ALA A 19 -13.48 -9.71 4.28
N GLY A 20 -12.92 -9.17 3.20
CA GLY A 20 -13.48 -8.03 2.50
C GLY A 20 -12.52 -7.42 1.49
N MET A 21 -12.68 -6.13 1.23
CA MET A 21 -11.83 -5.36 0.32
C MET A 21 -11.02 -4.34 1.11
N ALA A 22 -9.71 -4.32 0.87
CA ALA A 22 -8.82 -3.25 1.30
C ALA A 22 -8.54 -2.32 0.12
N THR A 23 -8.51 -1.01 0.38
CA THR A 23 -8.09 0.00 -0.60
C THR A 23 -6.69 0.46 -0.25
N VAL A 24 -5.76 0.29 -1.18
CA VAL A 24 -4.38 0.77 -1.06
C VAL A 24 -4.20 2.00 -1.93
N GLN A 25 -3.73 3.09 -1.34
CA GLN A 25 -3.50 4.36 -2.04
C GLN A 25 -2.04 4.78 -1.85
N VAL A 26 -1.43 5.28 -2.91
CA VAL A 26 -0.07 5.83 -2.86
C VAL A 26 -0.13 7.31 -3.16
N TYR A 27 0.49 8.11 -2.31
CA TYR A 27 0.56 9.56 -2.43
C TYR A 27 2.01 10.02 -2.51
N ALA A 28 2.26 11.05 -3.34
CA ALA A 28 3.46 11.86 -3.24
C ALA A 28 3.48 12.63 -1.92
N LEU A 29 4.67 13.08 -1.47
CA LEU A 29 4.78 13.97 -0.30
C LEU A 29 4.02 15.30 -0.46
N THR A 30 3.73 15.72 -1.70
CA THR A 30 2.89 16.88 -2.00
C THR A 30 1.39 16.62 -1.73
N GLY A 31 1.01 15.39 -1.38
CA GLY A 31 -0.37 14.96 -1.20
C GLY A 31 -1.06 14.48 -2.49
N ALA A 32 -0.40 14.59 -3.65
CA ALA A 32 -0.96 14.12 -4.91
C ALA A 32 -1.11 12.58 -4.88
N LYS A 33 -2.32 12.08 -5.15
CA LYS A 33 -2.59 10.64 -5.27
C LYS A 33 -2.06 10.11 -6.60
N LEU A 34 -1.18 9.13 -6.52
CA LEU A 34 -0.49 8.54 -7.67
C LEU A 34 -1.05 7.17 -8.06
N LEU A 35 -1.51 6.40 -7.09
CA LEU A 35 -2.03 5.05 -7.30
C LEU A 35 -3.24 4.80 -6.39
N THR A 36 -4.20 4.03 -6.87
CA THR A 36 -5.26 3.43 -6.07
C THR A 36 -5.45 2.00 -6.55
N GLN A 37 -5.40 1.04 -5.63
CA GLN A 37 -5.58 -0.38 -5.90
C GLN A 37 -6.48 -1.00 -4.84
N SER A 38 -7.52 -1.69 -5.27
CA SER A 38 -8.36 -2.50 -4.38
C SER A 38 -7.87 -3.95 -4.37
N LEU A 39 -7.79 -4.54 -3.18
CA LEU A 39 -7.29 -5.90 -2.96
C LEU A 39 -8.27 -6.65 -2.07
N ALA A 40 -8.58 -7.90 -2.43
CA ALA A 40 -9.32 -8.78 -1.54
C ALA A 40 -8.44 -9.20 -0.36
N VAL A 41 -8.99 -9.11 0.85
CA VAL A 41 -8.32 -9.52 2.09
C VAL A 41 -9.15 -10.57 2.81
N GLN A 42 -8.47 -11.48 3.49
CA GLN A 42 -9.07 -12.48 4.37
C GLN A 42 -9.01 -12.00 5.82
N LYS A 43 -9.84 -12.58 6.70
CA LYS A 43 -9.69 -12.38 8.15
C LYS A 43 -8.29 -12.83 8.58
N GLY A 44 -7.59 -12.01 9.36
CA GLY A 44 -6.20 -12.21 9.76
C GLY A 44 -5.22 -11.49 8.83
N SER A 45 -4.05 -12.09 8.62
CA SER A 45 -2.95 -11.49 7.84
C SER A 45 -3.02 -11.93 6.38
N THR A 46 -3.20 -10.97 5.46
CA THR A 46 -3.07 -11.16 4.01
C THR A 46 -1.72 -10.60 3.53
N LEU A 47 -0.97 -11.39 2.78
CA LEU A 47 0.22 -10.91 2.05
C LEU A 47 -0.21 -10.57 0.63
N ALA A 48 -0.01 -9.31 0.24
CA ALA A 48 -0.30 -8.83 -1.10
C ALA A 48 0.91 -8.10 -1.67
N THR A 49 1.01 -8.07 -2.99
CA THR A 49 2.07 -7.34 -3.68
C THR A 49 1.44 -6.21 -4.45
N LEU A 50 1.80 -4.97 -4.11
CA LEU A 50 1.39 -3.79 -4.84
C LEU A 50 2.41 -3.54 -5.95
N PRO A 51 2.05 -3.68 -7.24
CA PRO A 51 2.93 -3.26 -8.31
C PRO A 51 3.12 -1.74 -8.24
N LEU A 52 4.36 -1.30 -8.11
CA LEU A 52 4.70 0.11 -8.23
C LEU A 52 5.00 0.36 -9.70
N ASP A 53 4.14 1.12 -10.37
CA ASP A 53 4.33 1.46 -11.77
C ASP A 53 5.75 2.00 -12.00
N GLN A 54 6.37 1.65 -13.13
CA GLN A 54 7.70 2.16 -13.50
C GLN A 54 7.69 3.68 -13.68
N HIS A 55 6.51 4.26 -13.87
CA HIS A 55 6.32 5.71 -13.94
C HIS A 55 6.39 6.43 -12.59
N LEU A 56 6.38 5.73 -11.44
CA LEU A 56 6.67 6.42 -10.16
C LEU A 56 8.17 6.77 -10.11
N PRO A 57 8.54 8.07 -10.11
CA PRO A 57 9.93 8.47 -10.02
C PRO A 57 10.55 8.03 -8.68
N LYS A 58 11.88 8.07 -8.58
CA LYS A 58 12.55 7.86 -7.29
C LYS A 58 12.13 8.93 -6.32
N GLY A 59 11.86 8.56 -5.08
CA GLY A 59 11.36 9.51 -4.10
C GLY A 59 10.71 8.89 -2.88
N THR A 60 10.18 9.76 -2.03
CA THR A 60 9.45 9.37 -0.83
C THR A 60 7.95 9.43 -1.10
N TYR A 61 7.25 8.40 -0.64
CA TYR A 61 5.81 8.25 -0.83
C TYR A 61 5.13 7.85 0.47
N LEU A 62 3.85 8.18 0.56
CA LEU A 62 2.96 7.70 1.61
C LEU A 62 2.07 6.61 1.02
N VAL A 63 2.07 5.44 1.65
CA VAL A 63 1.21 4.32 1.32
C VAL A 63 0.16 4.22 2.41
N GLU A 64 -1.08 4.36 2.01
CA GLU A 64 -2.24 4.21 2.86
C GLU A 64 -2.94 2.90 2.54
N VAL A 65 -3.30 2.16 3.57
CA VAL A 65 -4.13 0.97 3.47
C VAL A 65 -5.37 1.19 4.33
N THR A 66 -6.53 1.15 3.69
CA THR A 66 -7.82 1.25 4.37
C THR A 66 -8.54 -0.09 4.24
N ALA A 67 -8.80 -0.75 5.37
CA ALA A 67 -9.50 -2.03 5.41
C ALA A 67 -10.50 -2.03 6.57
N ASN A 68 -11.76 -2.40 6.30
CA ASN A 68 -12.81 -2.51 7.33
C ASN A 68 -13.02 -1.25 8.21
N GLY A 69 -12.70 -0.06 7.70
CA GLY A 69 -12.79 1.20 8.44
C GLY A 69 -11.52 1.59 9.20
N GLU A 70 -10.55 0.69 9.30
CA GLU A 70 -9.23 1.02 9.82
C GLU A 70 -8.32 1.56 8.71
N ARG A 71 -7.52 2.57 9.05
CA ARG A 71 -6.57 3.21 8.16
C ARG A 71 -5.18 3.07 8.74
N SER A 72 -4.27 2.50 7.95
CA SER A 72 -2.85 2.42 8.25
C SER A 72 -2.08 3.24 7.22
N LEU A 73 -1.12 4.03 7.68
CA LEU A 73 -0.29 4.88 6.83
C LEU A 73 1.18 4.54 7.08
N VAL A 74 1.92 4.35 6.00
CA VAL A 74 3.35 4.12 6.08
C VAL A 74 4.12 4.88 5.03
N LYS A 75 5.31 5.34 5.40
CA LYS A 75 6.24 5.98 4.49
C LYS A 75 7.09 4.93 3.80
N MET A 76 7.22 5.03 2.49
CA MET A 76 8.16 4.24 1.69
C MET A 76 9.11 5.12 0.90
N ILE A 77 10.25 4.55 0.52
CA ILE A 77 11.23 5.18 -0.37
C ILE A 77 11.42 4.26 -1.57
N LYS A 78 11.27 4.80 -2.78
CA LYS A 78 11.55 4.12 -4.05
C LYS A 78 12.92 4.56 -4.57
#